data_AF-A0A932S4Y5-F1
#
_entry.id   AF-A0A932S4Y5-F1
#
_cell.length_a   1.000
_cell.length_b   1.000
_cell.length_c   1.000
_cell.angle_alpha   90.00
_cell.angle_beta   90.00
_cell.angle_gamma   90.00
#
_symmetry.space_group_name_H-M   'P 1'
#
loop_
_entity.id
_entity.type
_entity.pdbx_description
1 polymer ?
#
loop_
_entity_poly.entity_id
_entity_poly.type
_entity_poly.pdbx_seq_one_letter_code
_entity_poly.pdbx_strand_id
1 'polypeptide(L)'
;MAATSPAVRCINCSLENLSSATFCQRCGSLLGTLAEGDIASTKRRALTWVVDLISVFIPYVNVAFIVGDLFGFRRGKTFGGYVAKTRVVRENAEVAGFYHSMVRAAAATLSLIPLGAGFFWSLWDERRQTWHDKIMGTYVVNDTPQFATRRASSSRAAVAFFWLALVVYLGVGTAMITLFIWAWSRGPNLH
;
A
#
# COMPACT_ATOMS: atom_id res chain seq x y z
N MET A 1 42.01 -12.79 39.66
CA MET A 1 40.80 -12.81 40.50
C MET A 1 39.72 -12.07 39.73
N ALA A 2 38.66 -12.75 39.26
CA ALA A 2 37.60 -12.10 38.50
C ALA A 2 36.75 -11.26 39.46
N ALA A 3 36.67 -9.95 39.24
CA ALA A 3 35.79 -9.07 39.99
C ALA A 3 34.34 -9.48 39.74
N THR A 4 33.66 -10.02 40.75
CA THR A 4 32.22 -10.28 40.68
C THR A 4 31.51 -8.94 40.55
N SER A 5 30.85 -8.72 39.40
CA SER A 5 29.99 -7.57 39.19
C SER A 5 28.93 -7.48 40.31
N PRO A 6 28.55 -6.28 40.79
CA PRO A 6 27.56 -6.15 41.85
C PRO A 6 26.24 -6.77 41.39
N ALA A 7 25.63 -7.64 42.21
CA ALA A 7 24.33 -8.22 41.89
C ALA A 7 23.20 -7.29 42.35
N VAL A 8 22.13 -7.17 41.56
CA VAL A 8 20.92 -6.42 41.91
C VAL A 8 19.83 -7.40 42.33
N ARG A 9 19.25 -7.18 43.52
CA ARG A 9 18.22 -8.05 44.09
C ARG A 9 16.81 -7.58 43.69
N CYS A 10 16.00 -8.49 43.17
CA CYS A 10 14.61 -8.20 42.80
C CYS A 10 13.73 -7.93 44.03
N ILE A 11 12.97 -6.83 44.03
CA ILE A 11 12.06 -6.49 45.15
C ILE A 11 10.87 -7.45 45.28
N ASN A 12 10.43 -8.06 44.17
CA ASN A 12 9.19 -8.85 44.14
C ASN A 12 9.43 -10.35 44.38
N CYS A 13 10.57 -10.91 43.95
CA CYS A 13 10.89 -12.34 44.10
C CYS A 13 12.26 -12.64 44.73
N SER A 14 13.00 -11.60 45.14
CA SER A 14 14.28 -11.67 45.85
C SER A 14 15.43 -12.39 45.15
N LEU A 15 15.27 -12.75 43.86
CA LEU A 15 16.33 -13.31 43.03
C LEU A 15 17.44 -12.27 42.81
N GLU A 16 18.69 -12.70 42.95
CA GLU A 16 19.87 -11.92 42.55
C GLU A 16 20.06 -12.00 41.03
N ASN A 17 20.21 -10.84 40.39
CA ASN A 17 20.43 -10.71 38.96
C ASN A 17 21.74 -9.96 38.74
N LEU A 18 22.33 -10.07 37.54
CA LEU A 18 23.49 -9.28 37.14
C LEU A 18 23.18 -7.78 37.26
N SER A 19 24.16 -6.93 37.60
CA SER A 19 23.97 -5.46 37.62
C SER A 19 23.52 -4.86 36.30
N SER A 20 23.85 -5.51 35.17
CA SER A 20 23.42 -5.11 33.83
C SER A 20 22.03 -5.62 33.46
N ALA A 21 21.39 -6.44 34.29
CA ALA A 21 20.08 -7.00 34.01
C ALA A 21 18.99 -5.93 34.19
N THR A 22 18.33 -5.56 33.09
CA THR A 22 17.19 -4.62 33.09
C THR A 22 15.92 -5.24 33.67
N PHE A 23 15.75 -6.56 33.53
CA PHE A 23 14.58 -7.32 33.98
C PHE A 23 15.00 -8.48 34.87
N CYS A 24 14.18 -8.79 35.88
CA CYS A 24 14.35 -9.98 36.70
C CYS A 24 14.10 -11.24 35.88
N GLN A 25 15.06 -12.17 35.90
CA GLN A 25 14.97 -13.42 35.15
C GLN A 25 13.85 -14.36 35.60
N ARG A 26 13.31 -14.17 36.82
CA ARG A 26 12.27 -15.04 37.38
C ARG A 26 10.87 -14.49 37.22
N CYS A 27 10.63 -13.25 37.66
CA CYS A 27 9.29 -12.66 37.67
C CYS A 27 9.10 -11.52 36.65
N GLY A 28 10.14 -11.18 35.90
CA GLY A 28 10.09 -10.14 34.88
C GLY A 28 10.04 -8.71 35.40
N SER A 29 10.06 -8.45 36.71
CA SER A 29 10.02 -7.08 37.24
C SER A 29 11.24 -6.28 36.78
N LEU A 30 11.07 -4.99 36.48
CA LEU A 30 12.18 -4.08 36.18
C LEU A 30 13.14 -3.97 37.37
N LEU A 31 14.44 -4.00 37.08
CA LEU A 31 15.53 -3.84 38.04
C LEU A 31 16.28 -2.55 37.68
N GLY A 32 15.92 -1.43 38.32
CA GLY A 32 16.58 -0.12 38.10
C GLY A 32 15.62 1.06 38.02
N THR A 33 16.16 2.28 37.94
CA THR A 33 15.43 3.57 37.92
C THR A 33 15.10 4.07 36.52
N LEU A 34 14.92 3.20 35.52
CA LEU A 34 14.19 3.58 34.31
C LEU A 34 12.70 3.64 34.66
N ALA A 35 12.34 4.67 35.41
CA ALA A 35 11.01 4.96 35.93
C ALA A 35 10.05 5.46 34.85
N GLU A 36 10.11 4.90 33.64
CA GLU A 36 9.30 5.39 32.53
C GLU A 36 8.91 4.25 31.59
N GLY A 37 8.32 3.19 32.14
CA GLY A 37 7.61 2.21 31.33
C GLY A 37 7.33 0.88 32.02
N ASP A 38 6.10 0.69 32.49
CA ASP A 38 5.63 -0.63 32.91
C ASP A 38 5.64 -1.62 31.74
N ILE A 39 5.97 -2.88 32.02
CA ILE A 39 5.94 -3.94 31.01
C ILE A 39 4.51 -4.13 30.51
N ALA A 40 4.31 -3.97 29.20
CA ALA A 40 2.99 -4.09 28.60
C ALA A 40 2.37 -5.48 28.86
N SER A 41 1.12 -5.48 29.31
CA SER A 41 0.32 -6.69 29.50
C SER A 41 0.14 -7.46 28.18
N THR A 42 -0.08 -8.77 28.28
CA THR A 42 -0.27 -9.65 27.11
C THR A 42 -1.39 -9.15 26.19
N LYS A 43 -2.48 -8.60 26.74
CA LYS A 43 -3.59 -8.03 25.95
C LYS A 43 -3.14 -6.83 25.12
N ARG A 44 -2.32 -5.94 25.69
CA ARG A 44 -1.80 -4.76 24.99
C ARG A 44 -0.82 -5.16 23.89
N ARG A 45 -0.01 -6.20 24.13
CA ARG A 45 0.87 -6.81 23.11
C ARG A 45 0.10 -7.49 21.98
N ALA A 46 -0.99 -8.18 22.31
CA ALA A 46 -1.85 -8.78 21.29
C ALA A 46 -2.47 -7.71 20.37
N LEU A 47 -2.92 -6.59 20.95
CA LEU A 47 -3.42 -5.46 20.18
C LEU A 47 -2.35 -4.89 19.25
N THR A 48 -1.11 -4.70 19.72
CA THR A 48 -0.02 -4.21 18.86
C THR A 48 0.24 -5.17 17.71
N TRP A 49 0.28 -6.49 17.96
CA TRP A 49 0.45 -7.46 16.87
C TRP A 49 -0.66 -7.40 15.83
N VAL A 50 -1.92 -7.24 16.25
CA VAL A 50 -3.04 -7.10 15.32
C VAL A 50 -2.90 -5.83 14.47
N VAL A 51 -2.55 -4.70 15.09
CA VAL A 51 -2.34 -3.43 14.38
C VAL A 51 -1.17 -3.54 13.41
N ASP A 52 -0.06 -4.14 13.83
CA ASP A 52 1.13 -4.34 13.00
C ASP A 52 0.82 -5.26 11.81
N LEU A 53 0.10 -6.36 12.04
CA LEU A 53 -0.34 -7.27 10.96
C LEU A 53 -1.20 -6.51 9.95
N ILE A 54 -2.22 -5.77 10.39
CA ILE A 54 -3.08 -5.00 9.49
C ILE A 54 -2.25 -3.97 8.70
N SER A 55 -1.37 -3.24 9.39
CA SER A 55 -0.54 -2.20 8.79
C SER A 55 0.42 -2.75 7.75
N VAL A 56 0.94 -3.96 7.97
CA VAL A 56 1.80 -4.68 7.02
C VAL A 56 0.97 -5.22 5.86
N PHE A 57 -0.17 -5.87 6.08
CA PHE A 57 -0.92 -6.55 5.01
C PHE A 57 -1.70 -5.60 4.08
N ILE A 58 -2.29 -4.51 4.61
CA ILE A 58 -3.07 -3.54 3.82
C ILE A 58 -2.32 -3.03 2.58
N PRO A 59 -1.06 -2.55 2.65
CA PRO A 59 -0.37 -2.04 1.46
C PRO A 59 -0.12 -3.11 0.41
N TYR A 60 0.24 -4.35 0.80
CA TYR A 60 0.44 -5.43 -0.16
C TYR A 60 -0.85 -5.81 -0.90
N VAL A 61 -1.97 -5.88 -0.17
CA VAL A 61 -3.28 -6.13 -0.76
C VAL A 61 -3.66 -5.00 -1.72
N ASN A 62 -3.46 -3.73 -1.33
CA ASN A 62 -3.71 -2.58 -2.21
C ASN A 62 -2.85 -2.63 -3.48
N VAL A 63 -1.55 -2.92 -3.35
CA VAL A 63 -0.65 -3.05 -4.51
C VAL A 63 -1.12 -4.18 -5.43
N ALA A 64 -1.54 -5.33 -4.89
CA ALA A 64 -2.05 -6.43 -5.69
C ALA A 64 -3.29 -6.02 -6.51
N PHE A 65 -4.24 -5.28 -5.90
CA PHE A 65 -5.40 -4.73 -6.61
C PHE A 65 -5.00 -3.73 -7.69
N ILE A 66 -4.11 -2.77 -7.39
CA ILE A 66 -3.63 -1.77 -8.35
C ILE A 66 -2.95 -2.45 -9.54
N VAL A 67 -2.09 -3.43 -9.28
CA VAL A 67 -1.42 -4.20 -10.35
C VAL A 67 -2.47 -4.91 -11.19
N GLY A 68 -3.40 -5.64 -10.58
CA GLY A 68 -4.51 -6.29 -11.28
C GLY A 68 -5.31 -5.33 -12.17
N ASP A 69 -5.60 -4.14 -11.66
CA ASP A 69 -6.29 -3.08 -12.40
C ASP A 69 -5.47 -2.57 -13.59
N LEU A 70 -4.17 -2.34 -13.44
CA LEU A 70 -3.28 -1.97 -14.56
C LEU A 70 -3.33 -3.01 -15.69
N PHE A 71 -3.41 -4.30 -15.35
CA PHE A 71 -3.63 -5.34 -16.35
C PHE A 71 -5.05 -5.30 -16.93
N GLY A 72 -6.07 -5.02 -16.13
CA GLY A 72 -7.46 -4.91 -16.58
C GLY A 72 -7.75 -3.71 -17.50
N PHE A 73 -7.05 -2.60 -17.30
CA PHE A 73 -7.27 -1.33 -18.00
C PHE A 73 -7.22 -1.42 -19.52
N ARG A 74 -6.41 -2.35 -20.08
CA ARG A 74 -6.36 -2.57 -21.53
C ARG A 74 -7.68 -3.09 -22.14
N ARG A 75 -8.61 -3.55 -21.29
CA ARG A 75 -9.95 -4.02 -21.66
C ARG A 75 -11.07 -3.20 -21.00
N GLY A 76 -10.76 -2.01 -20.49
CA GLY A 76 -11.74 -1.17 -19.80
C GLY A 76 -12.31 -1.83 -18.54
N LYS A 77 -11.51 -2.66 -17.86
CA LYS A 77 -11.94 -3.39 -16.67
C LYS A 77 -11.02 -3.13 -15.48
N THR A 78 -11.63 -3.16 -14.29
CA THR A 78 -10.97 -3.22 -12.99
C THR A 78 -11.34 -4.53 -12.31
N PHE A 79 -10.68 -4.88 -11.22
CA PHE A 79 -11.04 -6.01 -10.36
C PHE A 79 -12.52 -5.95 -9.97
N GLY A 80 -12.99 -4.79 -9.51
CA GLY A 80 -14.41 -4.56 -9.22
C GLY A 80 -15.31 -4.77 -10.45
N GLY A 81 -14.87 -4.35 -11.64
CA GLY A 81 -15.60 -4.60 -12.88
C GLY A 81 -15.64 -6.07 -13.31
N TYR A 82 -14.62 -6.86 -12.98
CA TYR A 82 -14.68 -8.32 -13.16
C TYR A 82 -15.74 -8.95 -12.26
N VAL A 83 -15.75 -8.59 -10.97
CA VAL A 83 -16.72 -9.10 -9.98
C VAL A 83 -18.15 -8.67 -10.32
N ALA A 84 -18.34 -7.39 -10.63
CA ALA A 84 -19.65 -6.81 -10.94
C ALA A 84 -20.12 -7.06 -12.39
N LYS A 85 -19.32 -7.74 -13.22
CA LYS A 85 -19.58 -7.96 -14.65
C LYS A 85 -19.87 -6.65 -15.40
N THR A 86 -19.07 -5.63 -15.13
CA THR A 86 -19.15 -4.33 -15.81
C THR A 86 -17.90 -4.05 -16.63
N ARG A 87 -18.02 -3.12 -17.57
CA ARG A 87 -16.94 -2.64 -18.43
C ARG A 87 -17.09 -1.16 -18.70
N VAL A 88 -15.97 -0.46 -18.84
CA VAL A 88 -15.92 0.95 -19.22
C VAL A 88 -15.77 1.08 -20.74
N VAL A 89 -16.67 1.83 -21.36
CA VAL A 89 -16.68 2.14 -22.78
C VAL A 89 -16.64 3.66 -22.98
N ARG A 90 -16.14 4.10 -24.13
CA ARG A 90 -16.13 5.50 -24.52
C ARG A 90 -17.42 5.88 -25.24
N GLU A 91 -17.66 7.18 -25.36
CA GLU A 91 -18.78 7.74 -26.15
C GLU A 91 -18.80 7.28 -27.62
N ASN A 92 -17.63 7.00 -28.22
CA ASN A 92 -17.49 6.46 -29.57
C ASN A 92 -17.71 4.93 -29.63
N ALA A 93 -18.21 4.33 -28.54
CA ALA A 93 -18.49 2.91 -28.38
C ALA A 93 -17.26 1.97 -28.44
N GLU A 94 -16.03 2.52 -28.41
CA GLU A 94 -14.81 1.74 -28.21
C GLU A 94 -14.65 1.35 -26.73
N VAL A 95 -13.90 0.28 -26.48
CA VAL A 95 -13.53 -0.08 -25.11
C VAL A 95 -12.52 0.95 -24.60
N ALA A 96 -12.73 1.45 -23.38
CA ALA A 96 -11.78 2.37 -22.76
C ALA A 96 -10.41 1.68 -22.65
N GLY A 97 -9.44 2.20 -23.41
CA GLY A 97 -8.09 1.67 -23.43
C GLY A 97 -7.34 1.90 -22.12
N PHE A 98 -6.09 1.43 -22.10
CA PHE A 98 -5.22 1.51 -20.93
C PHE A 98 -5.13 2.93 -20.36
N TYR A 99 -4.82 3.93 -21.20
CA TYR A 99 -4.63 5.30 -20.75
C TYR A 99 -5.93 5.97 -20.29
N HIS A 100 -7.05 5.70 -20.96
CA HIS A 100 -8.34 6.23 -20.51
C HIS A 100 -8.71 5.66 -19.15
N SER A 101 -8.56 4.35 -18.97
CA SER A 101 -8.86 3.70 -17.70
C SER A 101 -7.91 4.16 -16.59
N MET A 102 -6.63 4.39 -16.89
CA MET A 102 -5.64 4.89 -15.95
C MET A 102 -5.92 6.34 -15.50
N VAL A 103 -6.17 7.25 -16.44
CA VAL A 103 -6.51 8.65 -16.11
C VAL A 103 -7.86 8.72 -15.40
N ARG A 104 -8.83 7.89 -15.80
CA ARG A 104 -10.10 7.72 -15.10
C ARG A 104 -9.89 7.28 -13.65
N ALA A 105 -8.99 6.31 -13.40
CA ALA A 105 -8.68 5.87 -12.04
C ALA A 105 -8.02 6.99 -11.21
N ALA A 106 -7.11 7.77 -11.80
CA ALA A 106 -6.53 8.94 -11.14
C ALA A 106 -7.58 10.02 -10.82
N ALA A 107 -8.50 10.29 -11.75
CA ALA A 107 -9.61 11.22 -11.53
C ALA A 107 -10.62 10.70 -10.49
N ALA A 108 -10.76 9.38 -10.34
CA ALA A 108 -11.59 8.78 -9.31
C ALA A 108 -11.02 9.07 -7.90
N THR A 109 -9.70 9.19 -7.75
CA THR A 109 -9.07 9.65 -6.49
C THR A 109 -9.49 11.08 -6.15
N LEU A 110 -9.64 11.97 -7.14
CA LEU A 110 -10.17 13.31 -6.91
C LEU A 110 -11.64 13.30 -6.49
N SER A 111 -12.41 12.32 -6.97
CA SER A 111 -13.81 12.11 -6.58
C SER A 111 -13.97 11.64 -5.13
N LEU A 112 -12.92 11.08 -4.52
CA LEU A 112 -12.87 10.71 -3.10
C LEU A 112 -12.68 11.92 -2.17
N ILE A 113 -12.02 13.00 -2.63
CA ILE A 113 -11.69 14.17 -1.81
C ILE A 113 -12.95 14.76 -1.12
N PRO A 114 -14.07 15.03 -1.82
CA PRO A 114 -15.30 15.48 -1.18
C PRO A 114 -16.10 14.29 -0.64
N LEU A 115 -15.49 13.47 0.20
CA LEU A 115 -16.11 12.30 0.85
C LEU A 115 -16.80 11.33 -0.13
N GLY A 116 -16.24 11.19 -1.34
CA GLY A 116 -16.81 10.30 -2.37
C GLY A 116 -17.98 10.88 -3.15
N ALA A 117 -18.33 12.17 -3.02
CA ALA A 117 -19.45 12.79 -3.72
C ALA A 117 -19.43 12.55 -5.25
N GLY A 118 -18.24 12.49 -5.86
CA GLY A 118 -18.13 12.22 -7.29
C GLY A 118 -18.59 10.83 -7.73
N PHE A 119 -18.59 9.84 -6.82
CA PHE A 119 -19.15 8.52 -7.07
C PHE A 119 -20.68 8.54 -6.96
N PHE A 120 -21.20 9.19 -5.90
CA PHE A 120 -22.64 9.31 -5.68
C PHE A 120 -23.34 10.14 -6.77
N TRP A 121 -22.60 10.99 -7.49
CA TRP A 121 -23.14 11.73 -8.63
C TRP A 121 -23.90 10.85 -9.65
N SER A 122 -23.47 9.60 -9.81
CA SER A 122 -24.14 8.62 -10.68
C SER A 122 -25.61 8.34 -10.32
N LEU A 123 -26.06 8.65 -9.09
CA LEU A 123 -27.44 8.47 -8.65
C LEU A 123 -28.40 9.54 -9.21
N TRP A 124 -27.89 10.74 -9.49
CA TRP A 124 -28.69 11.86 -10.00
C TRP A 124 -28.47 12.10 -11.49
N ASP A 125 -27.36 11.63 -12.05
CA ASP A 125 -27.05 11.80 -13.45
C ASP A 125 -27.94 10.93 -14.35
N GLU A 126 -28.58 11.53 -15.37
CA GLU A 126 -29.44 10.80 -16.32
C GLU A 126 -28.72 9.65 -17.01
N ARG A 127 -27.42 9.80 -17.25
CA ARG A 127 -26.55 8.79 -17.89
C ARG A 127 -25.80 7.94 -16.87
N ARG A 128 -26.11 8.08 -15.58
CA ARG A 128 -25.47 7.39 -14.45
C ARG A 128 -23.94 7.53 -14.42
N GLN A 129 -23.41 8.64 -14.90
CA GLN A 129 -21.97 8.88 -14.91
C GLN A 129 -21.51 9.45 -13.57
N THR A 130 -20.34 9.03 -13.11
CA THR A 130 -19.60 9.72 -12.04
C THR A 130 -18.84 10.93 -12.59
N TRP A 131 -18.23 11.74 -11.72
CA TRP A 131 -17.38 12.85 -12.17
C TRP A 131 -16.20 12.40 -13.00
N HIS A 132 -15.49 11.35 -12.60
CA HIS A 132 -14.38 10.80 -13.38
C HIS A 132 -14.83 10.18 -14.71
N ASP A 133 -16.07 9.66 -14.79
CA ASP A 133 -16.65 9.18 -16.04
C ASP A 133 -16.91 10.34 -17.01
N LYS A 134 -17.43 11.46 -16.49
CA LYS A 134 -17.69 12.68 -17.27
C LYS A 134 -16.41 13.32 -17.78
N ILE A 135 -15.39 13.47 -16.93
CA ILE A 135 -14.08 14.01 -17.31
C ILE A 135 -13.47 13.22 -18.48
N MET A 136 -13.66 11.90 -18.49
CA MET A 136 -13.06 11.01 -19.49
C MET A 136 -13.96 10.71 -20.70
N GLY A 137 -15.20 11.20 -20.73
CA GLY A 137 -16.17 10.85 -21.77
C GLY A 137 -16.44 9.34 -21.83
N THR A 138 -16.62 8.72 -20.66
CA THR A 138 -16.79 7.27 -20.52
C THR A 138 -18.11 6.89 -19.85
N TYR A 139 -18.52 5.64 -20.07
CA TYR A 139 -19.73 5.04 -19.54
C TYR A 139 -19.42 3.66 -19.00
N VAL A 140 -20.03 3.31 -17.86
CA VAL A 140 -19.98 1.96 -17.30
C VAL A 140 -21.18 1.18 -17.84
N VAL A 141 -20.92 0.06 -18.51
CA VAL A 141 -21.92 -0.80 -19.14
C VAL A 141 -21.79 -2.24 -18.64
N ASN A 142 -22.83 -3.04 -18.85
CA ASN A 142 -22.79 -4.48 -18.60
C ASN A 142 -21.79 -5.15 -19.54
N ASP A 143 -20.98 -6.05 -18.99
CA ASP A 143 -20.00 -6.78 -19.75
C ASP A 143 -20.66 -7.87 -20.60
N THR A 144 -20.61 -7.71 -21.91
CA THR A 144 -21.13 -8.67 -22.89
C THR A 144 -19.99 -9.25 -23.72
N PRO A 145 -20.14 -10.46 -24.29
CA PRO A 145 -19.15 -11.06 -25.18
C PRO A 145 -18.79 -10.18 -26.38
N GLN A 146 -19.73 -9.33 -26.84
CA GLN A 146 -19.49 -8.41 -27.94
C GLN A 146 -18.38 -7.39 -27.61
N PHE A 147 -18.27 -6.96 -26.36
CA PHE A 147 -17.21 -6.05 -25.97
C PHE A 147 -15.83 -6.73 -25.90
N ALA A 148 -15.78 -8.06 -25.74
CA ALA A 148 -14.51 -8.80 -25.65
C ALA A 148 -13.65 -8.69 -26.93
N THR A 149 -14.29 -8.51 -28.09
CA THR A 149 -13.63 -8.41 -29.40
C THR A 149 -13.46 -6.98 -29.90
N ARG A 150 -14.07 -5.98 -29.23
CA ARG A 150 -13.97 -4.58 -29.66
C ARG A 150 -12.57 -4.02 -29.47
N ARG A 151 -12.18 -3.11 -30.37
CA ARG A 151 -10.94 -2.35 -30.29
C ARG A 151 -10.91 -1.50 -29.00
N ALA A 152 -9.80 -1.58 -28.30
CA ALA A 152 -9.48 -0.68 -27.20
C ALA A 152 -8.83 0.60 -27.76
N SER A 153 -9.10 1.75 -27.14
CA SER A 153 -8.61 3.04 -27.65
C SER A 153 -7.09 3.26 -27.52
N SER A 154 -6.38 2.42 -26.75
CA SER A 154 -4.92 2.49 -26.61
C SER A 154 -4.20 1.48 -27.49
N SER A 155 -3.16 1.92 -28.20
CA SER A 155 -2.33 1.04 -29.03
C SER A 155 -1.42 0.14 -28.18
N ARG A 156 -1.04 -1.02 -28.73
CA ARG A 156 -0.09 -1.94 -28.06
C ARG A 156 1.27 -1.28 -27.78
N ALA A 157 1.73 -0.42 -28.70
CA ALA A 157 2.96 0.33 -28.54
C ALA A 157 2.90 1.31 -27.37
N ALA A 158 1.78 2.03 -27.22
CA ALA A 158 1.59 2.95 -26.11
C ALA A 158 1.59 2.19 -24.76
N VAL A 159 0.90 1.05 -24.68
CA VAL A 159 0.93 0.20 -23.49
C VAL A 159 2.34 -0.34 -23.21
N ALA A 160 3.07 -0.77 -24.23
CA ALA A 160 4.44 -1.26 -24.09
C ALA A 160 5.39 -0.16 -23.58
N PHE A 161 5.25 1.07 -24.10
CA PHE A 161 6.01 2.22 -23.65
C PHE A 161 5.78 2.50 -22.15
N PHE A 162 4.53 2.44 -21.69
CA PHE A 162 4.23 2.60 -20.26
C PHE A 162 5.00 1.58 -19.40
N TRP A 163 4.93 0.29 -19.74
CA TRP A 163 5.62 -0.75 -18.97
C TRP A 163 7.14 -0.62 -19.04
N LEU A 164 7.69 -0.27 -20.21
CA LEU A 164 9.11 -0.01 -20.37
C LEU A 164 9.54 1.16 -19.49
N ALA A 165 8.82 2.29 -19.55
CA ALA A 165 9.10 3.46 -18.75
C ALA A 165 9.00 3.16 -17.24
N LEU A 166 8.02 2.36 -16.82
CA LEU A 166 7.88 1.93 -15.43
C LEU A 166 9.08 1.08 -14.97
N VAL A 167 9.50 0.09 -15.77
CA VAL A 167 10.67 -0.75 -15.46
C VAL A 167 11.93 0.09 -15.37
N VAL A 168 12.14 1.03 -16.31
CA VAL A 168 13.29 1.94 -16.29
C VAL A 168 13.25 2.83 -15.05
N TYR A 169 12.10 3.42 -14.72
CA TYR A 169 11.95 4.28 -13.54
C TYR A 169 12.26 3.52 -12.24
N LEU A 170 11.71 2.32 -12.07
CA LEU A 170 11.96 1.48 -10.90
C LEU A 170 13.44 1.05 -10.85
N GLY A 171 14.03 0.65 -11.98
CA GLY A 171 15.44 0.28 -12.07
C GLY A 171 16.37 1.43 -11.69
N VAL A 172 16.20 2.62 -12.27
CA VAL A 172 16.98 3.81 -11.93
C VAL A 172 16.78 4.21 -10.47
N GLY A 173 15.54 4.20 -9.97
CA GLY A 173 15.23 4.50 -8.58
C GLY A 173 15.96 3.56 -7.62
N THR A 174 15.91 2.25 -7.86
CA THR A 174 16.64 1.27 -7.04
C THR A 174 18.15 1.49 -7.10
N ALA A 175 18.72 1.75 -8.29
CA ALA A 175 20.14 2.03 -8.43
C ALA A 175 20.55 3.27 -7.65
N MET A 176 19.79 4.37 -7.74
CA MET A 176 20.07 5.60 -6.97
C MET A 176 20.01 5.36 -5.46
N ILE A 177 19.01 4.61 -4.97
CA ILE A 177 18.90 4.26 -3.55
C ILE A 177 20.09 3.42 -3.11
N THR A 178 20.49 2.41 -3.90
CA THR A 178 21.65 1.57 -3.55
C THR A 178 22.95 2.37 -3.55
N LEU A 179 23.15 3.28 -4.49
CA LEU A 179 24.31 4.18 -4.54
C LEU A 179 24.32 5.14 -3.35
N PHE A 180 23.16 5.68 -2.98
CA PHE A 180 23.02 6.54 -1.81
C PHE A 180 23.36 5.79 -0.51
N ILE A 181 22.81 4.59 -0.32
CA ILE A 181 23.12 3.73 0.85
C ILE A 181 24.60 3.38 0.87
N TRP A 182 25.17 2.99 -0.27
CA TRP A 182 26.59 2.66 -0.40
C TRP A 182 27.48 3.88 -0.06
N ALA A 183 27.16 5.06 -0.58
CA ALA A 183 27.89 6.29 -0.31
C ALA A 183 27.78 6.70 1.17
N TRP A 184 26.58 6.62 1.76
CA TRP A 184 26.36 6.89 3.19
C TRP A 184 27.12 5.90 4.08
N SER A 185 27.19 4.62 3.70
CA SER A 185 27.93 3.60 4.45
C SER A 185 29.46 3.83 4.44
N ARG A 186 29.97 4.60 3.47
CA ARG A 186 31.37 5.03 3.38
C ARG A 186 31.59 6.42 3.98
N GLY A 187 31.02 6.69 5.16
CA GLY A 187 31.16 7.97 5.86
C GLY A 187 32.60 8.50 5.85
N PRO A 188 32.80 9.84 5.96
CA PRO A 188 34.12 10.44 5.80
C PRO A 188 35.11 9.80 6.78
N ASN A 189 36.18 9.21 6.26
CA ASN A 189 37.30 8.74 7.07
C ASN A 189 37.89 9.98 7.76
N LEU A 190 37.46 10.25 8.99
CA LEU A 190 38.09 11.22 9.88
C LEU A 190 39.40 10.59 10.36
N HIS A 191 40.45 10.79 9.58
CA HIS A 191 41.84 10.62 10.01
C HIS A 191 42.40 11.96 10.47
#